data_AF-A0A917RWP9-F1
#
_entry.id   AF-A0A917RWP9-F1
#
_cell.length_a   1.000
_cell.length_b   1.000
_cell.length_c   1.000
_cell.angle_alpha   90.00
_cell.angle_beta   90.00
_cell.angle_gamma   90.00
#
_symmetry.space_group_name_H-M   'P 1'
#
loop_
_entity.id
_entity.type
_entity.pdbx_description
1 polymer ?
#
loop_
_entity_poly.entity_id
_entity_poly.type
_entity_poly.pdbx_seq_one_letter_code
_entity_poly.pdbx_strand_id
1 'polypeptide(L)'
;MALVVDWQVYYEAAKKCHDLAGALRTADKPLHDMKNECAGMAGDANGCKQCGEKYDQVAHDTMQACTNLADALTNFGYVLYAAGYNYGTRAGTDPAPERPTVEAISMYKVTIPSSVGSNGNGAEQSRAGHDPGVRGLHTR
;
A
#
# COMPACT_ATOMS: atom_id res chain seq x y z
N MET A 1 -45.30 7.10 15.10
CA MET A 1 -44.08 7.93 15.11
C MET A 1 -43.27 7.57 13.86
N ALA A 2 -43.15 8.45 12.88
CA ALA A 2 -42.28 8.20 11.73
C ALA A 2 -40.84 8.53 12.12
N LEU A 3 -39.91 7.62 11.85
CA LEU A 3 -38.48 7.84 12.11
C LEU A 3 -37.99 8.85 11.07
N VAL A 4 -37.80 10.11 11.48
CA VAL A 4 -37.25 11.15 10.60
C VAL A 4 -35.74 10.93 10.55
N VAL A 5 -35.30 10.35 9.45
CA VAL A 5 -33.88 10.16 9.16
C VAL A 5 -33.33 11.47 8.61
N ASP A 6 -32.37 12.06 9.31
CA ASP A 6 -31.63 13.21 8.79
C ASP A 6 -30.71 12.74 7.64
N TRP A 7 -31.09 13.09 6.42
CA TRP A 7 -30.38 12.69 5.22
C TRP A 7 -28.99 13.35 5.12
N GLN A 8 -28.78 14.50 5.76
CA GLN A 8 -27.50 15.23 5.70
C GLN A 8 -26.37 14.43 6.35
N VAL A 9 -26.68 13.66 7.40
CA VAL A 9 -25.74 12.77 8.08
C VAL A 9 -25.10 11.77 7.12
N TYR A 10 -25.83 11.31 6.11
CA TYR A 10 -25.27 10.42 5.08
C TYR A 10 -24.25 11.12 4.19
N TYR A 11 -24.49 12.38 3.82
CA TYR A 11 -23.54 13.16 3.01
C TYR A 11 -22.28 13.49 3.80
N GLU A 12 -22.42 13.83 5.08
CA GLU A 12 -21.25 14.05 5.95
C GLU A 12 -20.44 12.78 6.16
N ALA A 13 -21.10 11.65 6.41
CA ALA A 13 -20.44 10.36 6.56
C ALA A 13 -19.75 9.92 5.25
N ALA A 14 -20.42 10.09 4.11
CA ALA A 14 -19.85 9.81 2.79
C ALA A 14 -18.59 10.65 2.54
N LYS A 15 -18.66 11.96 2.81
CA LYS A 15 -17.51 12.86 2.68
C LYS A 15 -16.35 12.40 3.56
N LYS A 16 -16.60 12.07 4.83
CA LYS A 16 -15.58 11.55 5.74
C LYS A 16 -14.94 10.26 5.21
N CYS A 17 -15.72 9.36 4.63
CA CYS A 17 -15.17 8.15 4.00
C CYS A 17 -14.25 8.48 2.82
N HIS A 18 -14.64 9.40 1.93
CA HIS A 18 -13.81 9.83 0.81
C HIS A 18 -12.53 10.56 1.27
N ASP A 19 -12.64 11.45 2.28
CA ASP A 19 -11.51 12.16 2.86
C ASP A 19 -10.50 11.19 3.48
N LEU A 20 -10.98 10.20 4.26
CA LEU A 20 -10.13 9.15 4.83
C LEU A 20 -9.48 8.28 3.76
N ALA A 21 -10.21 7.89 2.72
CA ALA A 21 -9.66 7.13 1.61
C ALA A 21 -8.56 7.91 0.87
N GLY A 22 -8.74 9.23 0.68
CA GLY A 22 -7.73 10.11 0.11
C GLY A 22 -6.50 10.27 1.00
N ALA A 23 -6.71 10.41 2.31
CA ALA A 23 -5.63 10.49 3.29
C ALA A 23 -4.80 9.20 3.33
N LEU A 24 -5.45 8.03 3.34
CA LEU A 24 -4.77 6.72 3.28
C LEU A 24 -3.91 6.59 2.02
N ARG A 25 -4.47 6.86 0.83
CA ARG A 25 -3.70 6.79 -0.42
C ARG A 25 -2.54 7.78 -0.46
N THR A 26 -2.69 8.95 0.14
CA THR A 26 -1.61 9.93 0.26
C THR A 26 -0.50 9.43 1.19
N ALA A 27 -0.87 8.81 2.32
CA ALA A 27 0.07 8.23 3.27
C ALA A 27 0.78 6.99 2.72
N ASP A 28 0.10 6.19 1.89
CA ASP A 28 0.67 4.98 1.27
C ASP A 28 1.58 5.30 0.07
N LYS A 29 1.44 6.48 -0.54
CA LYS A 29 2.18 6.85 -1.76
C LYS A 29 3.72 6.64 -1.64
N PRO A 30 4.40 7.08 -0.57
CA PRO A 30 5.84 6.87 -0.44
C PRO A 30 6.23 5.38 -0.43
N LEU A 31 5.40 4.50 0.14
CA LEU A 31 5.65 3.06 0.16
C LEU A 31 5.56 2.47 -1.26
N HIS A 32 4.59 2.95 -2.05
CA HIS A 32 4.47 2.55 -3.45
C HIS A 32 5.64 3.02 -4.32
N ASP A 33 6.21 4.19 -4.02
CA ASP A 33 7.36 4.74 -4.73
C ASP A 33 8.66 3.98 -4.39
N MET A 34 8.84 3.61 -3.11
CA MET A 34 10.06 2.94 -2.62
C MET A 34 10.11 1.43 -2.88
N LYS A 35 8.99 0.77 -3.22
CA LYS A 35 8.93 -0.70 -3.33
C LYS A 35 9.97 -1.31 -4.28
N ASN A 36 10.43 -0.56 -5.28
CA ASN A 36 11.44 -1.02 -6.23
C ASN A 36 12.86 -0.93 -5.68
N GLU A 37 13.11 -0.09 -4.68
CA GLU A 37 14.43 0.08 -4.05
C GLU A 37 14.81 -1.15 -3.21
N CYS A 38 13.80 -1.88 -2.71
CA CYS A 38 14.04 -3.09 -1.91
C CYS A 38 14.40 -4.32 -2.73
N ALA A 39 14.36 -4.24 -4.06
CA ALA A 39 14.56 -5.40 -4.94
C ALA A 39 15.97 -5.99 -4.77
N GLY A 40 16.05 -7.28 -4.45
CA GLY A 40 17.32 -8.01 -4.35
C GLY A 40 18.23 -7.64 -3.17
N MET A 41 17.77 -6.79 -2.23
CA MET A 41 18.58 -6.34 -1.08
C MET A 41 18.94 -7.46 -0.09
N ALA A 42 18.12 -8.50 0.02
CA ALA A 42 18.33 -9.56 1.02
C ALA A 42 19.41 -10.57 0.61
N GLY A 43 19.69 -10.75 -0.67
CA GLY A 43 20.51 -11.85 -1.18
C GLY A 43 19.78 -13.21 -1.17
N ASP A 44 20.49 -14.28 -1.54
CA ASP A 44 19.98 -15.66 -1.62
C ASP A 44 20.65 -16.66 -0.67
N ALA A 45 21.50 -16.18 0.25
CA ALA A 45 22.10 -17.04 1.25
C ALA A 45 21.07 -17.77 2.13
N ASN A 46 21.45 -18.95 2.62
CA ASN A 46 20.62 -19.71 3.56
C ASN A 46 20.31 -18.85 4.79
N GLY A 47 19.02 -18.68 5.09
CA GLY A 47 18.51 -17.76 6.12
C GLY A 47 18.09 -16.40 5.53
N CYS A 48 18.92 -15.76 4.71
CA CYS A 48 18.58 -14.49 4.05
C CYS A 48 17.39 -14.62 3.09
N LYS A 49 17.36 -15.69 2.29
CA LYS A 49 16.22 -15.98 1.39
C LYS A 49 14.90 -16.12 2.15
N GLN A 50 14.90 -16.86 3.25
CA GLN A 50 13.69 -17.09 4.07
C GLN A 50 13.24 -15.81 4.78
N CYS A 51 14.18 -14.98 5.21
CA CYS A 51 13.88 -13.66 5.77
C CYS A 51 13.30 -12.72 4.70
N GLY A 52 13.89 -12.69 3.50
CA GLY A 52 13.40 -11.88 2.37
C GLY A 52 12.00 -12.30 1.92
N GLU A 53 11.74 -13.60 1.78
CA GLU A 53 10.41 -14.12 1.42
C GLU A 53 9.33 -13.73 2.46
N LYS A 54 9.65 -13.81 3.76
CA LYS A 54 8.73 -13.38 4.82
C LYS A 54 8.53 -11.87 4.82
N TYR A 55 9.59 -11.09 4.60
CA TYR A 55 9.50 -9.64 4.48
C TYR A 55 8.61 -9.25 3.29
N ASP A 56 8.83 -9.86 2.12
CA ASP A 56 8.04 -9.63 0.91
C ASP A 56 6.56 -9.91 1.19
N GLN A 57 6.24 -11.05 1.79
CA GLN A 57 4.85 -11.42 2.11
C GLN A 57 4.19 -10.37 3.01
N VAL A 58 4.85 -9.97 4.11
CA VAL A 58 4.28 -9.01 5.06
C VAL A 58 4.14 -7.62 4.42
N ALA A 59 5.13 -7.19 3.63
CA ALA A 59 5.08 -5.92 2.90
C ALA A 59 3.92 -5.91 1.90
N HIS A 60 3.76 -6.99 1.12
CA HIS A 60 2.66 -7.14 0.17
C HIS A 60 1.31 -7.06 0.88
N ASP A 61 1.10 -7.86 1.92
CA ASP A 61 -0.18 -7.96 2.60
C ASP A 61 -0.57 -6.66 3.29
N THR A 62 0.40 -5.95 3.86
CA THR A 62 0.17 -4.65 4.48
C THR A 62 -0.28 -3.62 3.44
N MET A 63 0.45 -3.48 2.33
CA MET A 63 0.07 -2.54 1.26
C MET A 63 -1.27 -2.91 0.61
N GLN A 64 -1.53 -4.20 0.42
CA GLN A 64 -2.81 -4.67 -0.12
C GLN A 64 -3.97 -4.39 0.84
N ALA A 65 -3.76 -4.52 2.15
CA ALA A 65 -4.76 -4.20 3.15
C ALA A 65 -5.09 -2.70 3.17
N CYS A 66 -4.09 -1.81 3.14
CA CYS A 66 -4.31 -0.37 3.08
C CYS A 66 -5.08 0.04 1.81
N THR A 67 -4.68 -0.52 0.67
CA THR A 67 -5.36 -0.34 -0.62
C THR A 67 -6.82 -0.78 -0.53
N ASN A 68 -7.08 -2.00 -0.03
CA ASN A 68 -8.42 -2.55 0.11
C ASN A 68 -9.29 -1.66 1.02
N LEU A 69 -8.73 -1.13 2.10
CA LEU A 69 -9.42 -0.22 3.00
C LEU A 69 -9.78 1.09 2.30
N ALA A 70 -8.86 1.69 1.55
CA ALA A 70 -9.13 2.91 0.81
C ALA A 70 -10.20 2.70 -0.27
N ASP A 71 -10.15 1.58 -1.00
CA ASP A 71 -11.16 1.22 -2.00
C ASP A 71 -12.53 0.96 -1.35
N ALA A 72 -12.56 0.26 -0.21
CA ALA A 72 -13.78 -0.01 0.54
C ALA A 72 -14.41 1.29 1.08
N LEU A 73 -13.62 2.19 1.66
CA LEU A 73 -14.09 3.51 2.12
C LEU A 73 -14.65 4.32 0.96
N THR A 74 -14.00 4.30 -0.20
CA THR A 74 -14.48 5.05 -1.37
C THR A 74 -15.83 4.50 -1.87
N ASN A 75 -15.94 3.18 -2.03
CA ASN A 75 -17.19 2.53 -2.44
C ASN A 75 -18.30 2.71 -1.39
N PHE A 76 -17.96 2.66 -0.09
CA PHE A 76 -18.93 2.89 0.98
C PHE A 76 -19.43 4.34 1.01
N GLY A 77 -18.55 5.32 0.76
CA GLY A 77 -18.92 6.72 0.61
C GLY A 77 -19.97 6.92 -0.49
N TYR A 78 -19.80 6.27 -1.65
CA TYR A 78 -20.80 6.30 -2.72
C TYR A 78 -22.15 5.69 -2.33
N VAL A 79 -22.15 4.57 -1.59
CA VAL A 79 -23.38 3.98 -1.07
C VAL A 79 -24.09 4.94 -0.12
N LEU A 80 -23.35 5.60 0.77
CA LEU A 80 -23.90 6.58 1.70
C LEU A 80 -24.49 7.79 0.97
N TYR A 81 -23.80 8.33 -0.03
CA TYR A 81 -24.35 9.40 -0.87
C TYR A 81 -25.66 8.99 -1.55
N ALA A 82 -25.70 7.80 -2.17
CA ALA A 82 -26.91 7.28 -2.81
C ALA A 82 -28.06 7.12 -1.79
N ALA A 83 -27.76 6.63 -0.58
CA ALA A 83 -28.74 6.50 0.49
C ALA A 83 -29.29 7.87 0.93
N GLY A 84 -28.41 8.85 1.19
CA GLY A 84 -28.80 10.21 1.57
C GLY A 84 -29.69 10.86 0.53
N TYR A 85 -29.33 10.76 -0.76
CA TYR A 85 -30.14 11.29 -1.86
C TYR A 85 -31.54 10.67 -1.88
N ASN A 86 -31.64 9.34 -1.74
CA ASN A 86 -32.92 8.63 -1.72
C ASN A 86 -33.78 9.03 -0.50
N TYR A 87 -33.19 9.19 0.68
CA TYR A 87 -33.92 9.59 1.88
C TYR A 87 -34.43 11.04 1.79
N GLY A 88 -33.57 11.99 1.42
CA GLY A 88 -33.98 13.39 1.33
C GLY A 88 -35.01 13.64 0.21
N THR A 89 -34.88 12.94 -0.93
CA THR A 89 -35.89 13.00 -2.01
C THR A 89 -37.25 12.46 -1.55
N ARG A 90 -37.28 11.33 -0.82
CA ARG A 90 -38.52 10.76 -0.28
C ARG A 90 -39.16 11.63 0.80
N ALA A 91 -38.34 12.33 1.59
CA ALA A 91 -38.80 13.25 2.61
C ALA A 91 -39.31 14.58 2.03
N GLY A 92 -39.07 14.86 0.74
CA GLY A 92 -39.50 16.10 0.08
C GLY A 92 -38.85 17.35 0.68
N THR A 93 -37.57 17.26 1.03
CA THR A 93 -36.85 18.37 1.70
C THR A 93 -36.68 19.57 0.76
N ASP A 94 -36.68 20.77 1.35
CA ASP A 94 -36.38 22.03 0.66
C ASP A 94 -35.19 22.73 1.35
N PRO A 95 -34.02 22.89 0.69
CA PRO A 95 -33.75 22.47 -0.69
C PRO A 95 -33.69 20.94 -0.85
N ALA A 96 -33.95 20.48 -2.08
CA ALA A 96 -33.77 19.09 -2.45
C ALA A 96 -32.28 18.69 -2.34
N PRO A 97 -31.96 17.43 -1.97
CA PRO A 97 -30.58 16.98 -1.90
C PRO A 97 -29.90 17.03 -3.26
N GLU A 98 -28.65 17.49 -3.31
CA GLU A 98 -27.85 17.48 -4.53
C GLU A 98 -27.60 16.03 -4.98
N ARG A 99 -27.86 15.74 -6.26
CA ARG A 99 -27.65 14.38 -6.79
C ARG A 99 -26.14 14.06 -6.80
N PRO A 100 -25.70 13.03 -6.07
CA PRO A 100 -24.29 12.68 -6.02
C PRO A 100 -23.83 11.97 -7.29
N THR A 101 -22.57 12.20 -7.67
CA THR A 101 -21.87 11.34 -8.63
C THR A 101 -21.41 10.08 -7.90
N VAL A 102 -21.84 8.92 -8.41
CA VAL A 102 -21.51 7.61 -7.84
C VAL A 102 -20.87 6.77 -8.92
N GLU A 103 -19.67 6.26 -8.63
CA GLU A 103 -18.90 5.43 -9.55
C GLU A 103 -18.44 4.16 -8.83
N ALA A 104 -18.49 3.01 -9.50
CA ALA A 104 -17.92 1.79 -8.95
C ALA A 104 -16.40 1.83 -9.12
N ILE A 105 -15.66 1.74 -8.03
CA ILE A 105 -14.20 1.66 -8.09
C ILE A 105 -13.76 0.21 -7.96
N SER A 106 -12.94 -0.22 -8.92
CA SER A 106 -12.28 -1.53 -8.90
C SER A 106 -11.22 -1.60 -7.81
N MET A 107 -11.11 -2.75 -7.15
CA MET A 107 -10.05 -2.99 -6.17
C MET A 107 -8.68 -2.97 -6.84
N TYR A 108 -7.76 -2.16 -6.31
CA TYR A 108 -6.39 -2.12 -6.80
C TYR A 108 -5.61 -3.34 -6.27
N LYS A 109 -4.79 -3.93 -7.14
CA LYS A 109 -3.91 -5.06 -6.79
C LYS A 109 -2.48 -4.58 -6.64
N VAL A 110 -1.92 -4.78 -5.46
CA VAL A 110 -0.54 -4.42 -5.18
C VAL A 110 0.39 -5.41 -5.87
N THR A 111 1.51 -4.90 -6.36
CA THR A 111 2.62 -5.72 -6.85
C THR A 111 3.90 -5.14 -6.30
N ILE A 112 4.70 -5.98 -5.66
CA ILE A 112 6.03 -5.65 -5.14
C ILE A 112 7.07 -6.56 -5.79
N PRO A 113 8.25 -6.04 -6.16
CA PRO A 113 9.40 -6.87 -6.51
C PRO A 113 9.87 -7.68 -5.31
N SER A 114 10.48 -8.83 -5.55
CA SER A 114 11.06 -9.62 -4.45
C SER A 114 12.32 -8.95 -3.89
N SER A 115 12.44 -8.93 -2.56
CA SER A 115 13.66 -8.51 -1.87
C SER A 115 14.77 -9.55 -1.95
N VAL A 116 14.47 -10.80 -2.33
CA VAL A 116 15.45 -11.86 -2.55
C VAL A 116 16.12 -11.68 -3.91
N GLY A 117 17.45 -11.60 -3.92
CA GLY A 117 18.27 -11.46 -5.13
C GLY A 117 19.18 -12.66 -5.33
N SER A 118 19.72 -12.84 -6.54
CA SER A 118 20.70 -13.89 -6.87
C SER A 118 22.15 -13.39 -6.76
N ASN A 119 22.45 -12.65 -5.70
CA ASN A 119 23.70 -11.93 -5.48
C ASN A 119 24.53 -12.47 -4.30
N GLY A 120 24.24 -13.67 -3.81
CA GLY A 120 25.07 -14.37 -2.83
C GLY A 120 24.86 -13.93 -1.37
N ASN A 121 25.79 -14.36 -0.51
CA ASN A 121 25.83 -14.12 0.93
C ASN A 121 26.41 -12.76 1.34
N GLY A 122 26.60 -11.83 0.41
CA GLY A 122 27.04 -10.46 0.70
C GLY A 122 28.43 -10.34 1.34
N ALA A 123 29.20 -11.44 1.43
CA ALA A 123 30.57 -11.42 1.90
C ALA A 123 31.51 -11.43 0.68
N GLU A 124 32.03 -10.27 0.29
CA GLU A 124 33.26 -10.25 -0.49
C GLU A 124 34.32 -11.00 0.33
N GLN A 125 34.68 -12.19 -0.14
CA GLN A 125 35.80 -12.91 0.39
C GLN A 125 37.05 -12.14 -0.03
N SER A 126 37.49 -11.18 0.79
CA SER A 126 38.85 -10.61 0.74
C SER A 126 39.86 -11.71 1.06
N ARG A 127 40.00 -12.71 0.19
CA ARG A 127 41.08 -13.70 0.16
C ARG A 127 41.31 -14.18 -1.26
N ALA A 128 41.86 -13.30 -2.08
CA ALA A 128 42.54 -13.70 -3.31
C ALA A 128 43.75 -12.78 -3.55
N GLY A 129 44.69 -12.83 -2.62
CA GLY A 129 46.06 -12.36 -2.81
C GLY A 129 47.02 -13.51 -2.48
N HIS A 130 46.89 -14.63 -3.19
CA HIS A 130 47.96 -15.63 -3.26
C HIS A 130 49.01 -15.03 -4.19
N ASP A 131 50.04 -14.43 -3.60
CA ASP A 131 51.16 -13.81 -4.32
C ASP A 131 52.33 -14.81 -4.30
N PRO A 132 52.60 -15.58 -5.38
CA PRO A 132 53.74 -16.48 -5.43
C PRO A 132 54.87 -15.76 -6.15
N GLY A 133 55.64 -14.93 -5.43
CA GLY A 133 56.89 -14.47 -6.00
C GLY A 133 57.54 -13.25 -5.40
N VAL A 134 58.26 -13.42 -4.29
CA VAL A 134 59.53 -12.70 -4.11
C VAL A 134 60.56 -13.64 -3.49
N ARG A 135 61.50 -14.11 -4.33
CA ARG A 135 62.77 -14.72 -3.91
C ARG A 135 63.60 -13.65 -3.19
N GLY A 136 64.25 -14.03 -2.10
CA GLY A 136 65.00 -13.12 -1.24
C GLY A 136 66.22 -12.45 -1.88
N LEU A 137 66.70 -11.40 -1.21
CA LEU A 137 68.09 -10.91 -1.12
C LEU A 137 68.12 -9.88 0.04
N HIS A 138 68.65 -10.21 1.22
CA HIS A 138 69.98 -9.81 1.74
C HIS A 138 70.27 -8.30 1.78
N THR A 139 70.55 -7.81 3.01
CA THR A 139 71.49 -6.73 3.42
C THR A 139 71.29 -5.34 2.78
N ARG A 140 71.09 -4.24 3.50
CA ARG A 140 71.78 -3.66 4.67
C ARG A 140 70.84 -2.73 5.42
#